data_AF-A0A4P5X687-F1
#
_entry.id   AF-A0A4P5X687-F1
#
_cell.length_a   1.000
_cell.length_b   1.000
_cell.length_c   1.000
_cell.angle_alpha   90.00
_cell.angle_beta   90.00
_cell.angle_gamma   90.00
#
_symmetry.space_group_name_H-M   'P 1'
#
loop_
_entity.id
_entity.type
_entity.pdbx_description
1 polymer ?
#
loop_
_entity_poly.entity_id
_entity_poly.type
_entity_poly.pdbx_seq_one_letter_code
_entity_poly.pdbx_strand_id
1 'polypeptide(L)'
;MVGRSASIASLFSSVVAVALLAVAGAAEPRDGASDSAAGLAEAVRLLSSPQFVRREAAARTLAAAGRPAIPLVRRAAEEGDLEAASRALEILREMLSAADAALVSEAERTLEAVAAGTRADVAGQAVAALEFQRATAMESARRELEAHGAVVRERQVAGRTALEVEFTPAWTGGAEEWSLLPRLRGVAVVSVHGLRLDDAALDVLPGMRRLQRVELFGTGCSEAAVAAVAARLPAAVVDVRRGGRLGVSAAGMGICAVHVQPGSAAARCGLRDGDVIAVADGQPVADFADFTAAVSRRAAGEEMALEVVRQQAGGGSERLTCTARLDAW
;
A
#
# COMPACT_ATOMS: atom_id res chain seq x y z
N MET A 1 73.03 42.69 9.64
CA MET A 1 72.36 43.57 10.61
C MET A 1 70.96 43.03 10.85
N VAL A 2 70.61 42.84 12.11
CA VAL A 2 69.38 42.20 12.61
C VAL A 2 68.15 43.10 12.39
N GLY A 3 66.98 42.51 12.14
CA GLY A 3 65.66 43.16 12.29
C GLY A 3 64.55 42.40 11.57
N ARG A 4 63.86 41.44 12.23
CA ARG A 4 62.60 41.58 13.00
C ARG A 4 61.31 41.75 12.15
N SER A 5 60.50 40.68 12.23
CA SER A 5 59.05 40.66 12.52
C SER A 5 58.03 41.13 11.46
N ALA A 6 57.18 40.20 11.01
CA ALA A 6 55.74 40.09 11.34
C ALA A 6 54.85 39.55 10.17
N SER A 7 53.69 38.98 10.57
CA SER A 7 52.57 38.41 9.79
C SER A 7 52.71 36.93 9.43
N ILE A 8 52.18 35.97 10.20
CA ILE A 8 50.79 35.67 10.58
C ILE A 8 49.87 35.45 9.38
N ALA A 9 49.15 34.33 9.43
CA ALA A 9 48.10 33.82 8.55
C ALA A 9 48.55 33.07 7.28
N SER A 10 48.83 31.77 7.43
CA SER A 10 48.35 30.80 6.45
C SER A 10 47.71 29.63 7.18
N LEU A 11 46.45 29.41 6.85
CA LEU A 11 45.49 28.56 7.51
C LEU A 11 45.78 27.07 7.23
N PHE A 12 45.43 26.27 8.23
CA PHE A 12 45.36 24.81 8.22
C PHE A 12 44.82 24.24 6.90
N SER A 13 45.64 23.44 6.22
CA SER A 13 45.16 22.42 5.29
C SER A 13 45.63 21.07 5.79
N SER A 14 44.94 20.57 6.80
CA SER A 14 45.03 19.17 7.21
C SER A 14 43.80 18.48 6.64
N VAL A 15 43.98 17.85 5.47
CA VAL A 15 43.04 16.86 4.94
C VAL A 15 43.00 15.70 5.93
N VAL A 16 41.99 15.68 6.79
CA VAL A 16 41.63 14.49 7.56
C VAL A 16 40.86 13.59 6.60
N ALA A 17 41.53 12.59 6.05
CA ALA A 17 40.88 11.48 5.38
C ALA A 17 40.04 10.74 6.44
N VAL A 18 38.72 10.98 6.42
CA VAL A 18 37.76 10.16 7.17
C VAL A 18 37.70 8.81 6.48
N ALA A 19 38.44 7.84 7.01
CA ALA A 19 38.28 6.45 6.65
C ALA A 19 36.88 6.00 7.11
N LEU A 20 35.96 5.85 6.15
CA LEU A 20 34.73 5.09 6.31
C LEU A 20 35.11 3.62 6.55
N LEU A 21 35.32 3.27 7.82
CA LEU A 21 35.28 1.88 8.26
C LEU A 21 33.84 1.41 8.12
N ALA A 22 33.56 0.74 7.01
CA ALA A 22 32.43 -0.16 6.92
C ALA A 22 32.62 -1.22 8.02
N VAL A 23 31.87 -1.09 9.11
CA VAL A 23 31.68 -2.20 10.04
C VAL A 23 30.80 -3.20 9.30
N ALA A 24 31.44 -4.07 8.53
CA ALA A 24 30.85 -5.36 8.21
C ALA A 24 30.64 -6.06 9.55
N GLY A 25 29.39 -6.32 9.91
CA GLY A 25 29.03 -7.15 11.05
C GLY A 25 29.58 -8.56 10.83
N ALA A 26 30.85 -8.77 11.19
CA ALA A 26 31.36 -10.09 11.44
C ALA A 26 30.65 -10.56 12.72
N ALA A 27 29.73 -11.51 12.56
CA ALA A 27 29.16 -12.21 13.71
C ALA A 27 30.31 -12.73 14.57
N GLU A 28 30.44 -12.23 15.79
CA GLU A 28 31.41 -12.76 16.75
C GLU A 28 31.20 -14.27 16.90
N PRO A 29 32.26 -15.06 17.06
CA PRO A 29 32.14 -16.50 17.27
C PRO A 29 31.24 -16.74 18.49
N ARG A 30 30.13 -17.46 18.27
CA ARG A 30 29.16 -17.84 19.29
C ARG A 30 29.86 -18.64 20.40
N ASP A 31 29.89 -18.11 21.61
CA ASP A 31 30.33 -18.86 22.78
C ASP A 31 29.29 -19.94 23.09
N GLY A 32 29.66 -21.22 22.99
CA GLY A 32 28.71 -22.33 23.17
C GLY A 32 28.01 -22.36 24.55
N ALA A 33 28.53 -21.61 25.53
CA ALA A 33 27.91 -21.43 26.84
C ALA A 33 26.76 -20.40 26.84
N SER A 34 26.80 -19.35 26.02
CA SER A 34 25.76 -18.32 25.96
C SER A 34 24.50 -18.79 25.25
N ASP A 35 24.65 -19.69 24.27
CA ASP A 35 23.54 -20.30 23.52
C ASP A 35 22.92 -21.51 24.24
N SER A 36 23.52 -21.94 25.36
CA SER A 36 22.98 -23.02 26.18
C SER A 36 21.69 -22.60 26.90
N ALA A 37 20.79 -23.54 27.17
CA ALA A 37 19.56 -23.26 27.92
C ALA A 37 19.84 -22.62 29.30
N ALA A 38 20.94 -22.99 29.95
CA ALA A 38 21.38 -22.41 31.21
C ALA A 38 21.88 -20.96 31.03
N GLY A 39 22.62 -20.69 29.94
CA GLY A 39 23.08 -19.34 29.58
C GLY A 39 21.92 -18.38 29.30
N LEU A 40 20.90 -18.82 28.56
CA LEU A 40 19.72 -18.01 28.28
C LEU A 40 18.87 -17.75 29.54
N ALA A 41 18.74 -18.73 30.43
CA ALA A 41 18.05 -18.55 31.70
C ALA A 41 18.76 -17.52 32.60
N GLU A 42 20.09 -17.56 32.64
CA GLU A 42 20.90 -16.58 33.37
C GLU A 42 20.79 -15.19 32.74
N ALA A 43 20.81 -15.09 31.42
CA ALA A 43 20.59 -13.83 30.72
C ALA A 43 19.22 -13.22 31.10
N VAL A 44 18.14 -14.00 31.12
CA VAL A 44 16.83 -13.51 31.59
C VAL A 44 16.89 -12.98 33.01
N ARG A 45 17.55 -13.68 33.93
CA ARG A 45 17.70 -13.22 35.33
C ARG A 45 18.45 -11.89 35.41
N LEU A 46 19.43 -11.69 34.53
CA LEU A 46 20.23 -10.47 34.47
C LEU A 46 19.49 -9.28 33.85
N LEU A 47 18.32 -9.45 33.25
CA LEU A 47 17.48 -8.34 32.78
C LEU A 47 16.99 -7.43 33.91
N SER A 48 16.88 -7.92 35.15
CA SER A 48 16.55 -7.11 36.33
C SER A 48 17.79 -6.61 37.08
N SER A 49 19.00 -6.82 36.55
CA SER A 49 20.25 -6.43 37.23
C SER A 49 20.27 -4.92 37.52
N PRO A 50 20.70 -4.46 38.71
CA PRO A 50 20.86 -3.03 38.99
C PRO A 50 21.95 -2.38 38.11
N GLN A 51 22.91 -3.18 37.64
CA GLN A 51 23.97 -2.71 36.75
C GLN A 51 23.50 -2.71 35.29
N PHE A 52 23.44 -1.52 34.67
CA PHE A 52 23.03 -1.32 33.28
C PHE A 52 23.81 -2.20 32.29
N VAL A 53 25.14 -2.26 32.44
CA VAL A 53 26.02 -3.05 31.55
C VAL A 53 25.63 -4.53 31.51
N ARG A 54 25.23 -5.10 32.66
CA ARG A 54 24.79 -6.50 32.72
C ARG A 54 23.44 -6.71 32.02
N ARG A 55 22.52 -5.74 32.14
CA ARG A 55 21.24 -5.78 31.44
C ARG A 55 21.42 -5.71 29.93
N GLU A 56 22.24 -4.79 29.45
CA GLU A 56 22.56 -4.65 28.02
C GLU A 56 23.24 -5.89 27.46
N ALA A 57 24.20 -6.47 28.18
CA ALA A 57 24.84 -7.71 27.77
C ALA A 57 23.82 -8.86 27.68
N ALA A 58 22.97 -9.01 28.69
CA ALA A 58 21.91 -10.01 28.72
C ALA A 58 20.89 -9.83 27.57
N ALA A 59 20.45 -8.60 27.31
CA ALA A 59 19.53 -8.29 26.23
C ALA A 59 20.13 -8.66 24.87
N ARG A 60 21.39 -8.31 24.62
CA ARG A 60 22.11 -8.71 23.40
C ARG A 60 22.23 -10.23 23.26
N THR A 61 22.56 -10.94 24.34
CA THR A 61 22.62 -12.41 24.32
C THR A 61 21.26 -13.02 23.94
N LEU A 62 20.17 -12.52 24.52
CA LEU A 62 18.82 -13.02 24.23
C LEU A 62 18.37 -12.66 22.80
N ALA A 63 18.67 -11.46 22.32
CA ALA A 63 18.39 -11.04 20.95
C ALA A 63 19.15 -11.90 19.93
N ALA A 64 20.45 -12.12 20.14
CA ALA A 64 21.32 -12.92 19.27
C ALA A 64 20.95 -14.41 19.24
N ALA A 65 20.41 -14.92 20.36
CA ALA A 65 19.90 -16.29 20.43
C ALA A 65 18.68 -16.51 19.53
N GLY A 66 17.86 -15.48 19.30
CA GLY A 66 16.70 -15.55 18.41
C GLY A 66 15.57 -16.43 18.96
N ARG A 67 15.03 -17.32 18.12
CA ARG A 67 13.82 -18.11 18.42
C ARG A 67 13.89 -18.91 19.74
N PRO A 68 15.00 -19.60 20.09
CA PRO A 68 15.15 -20.26 21.39
C PRO A 68 14.93 -19.37 22.62
N ALA A 69 15.20 -18.06 22.52
CA ALA A 69 15.02 -17.13 23.64
C ALA A 69 13.57 -16.66 23.80
N ILE A 70 12.73 -16.75 22.75
CA ILE A 70 11.36 -16.20 22.76
C ILE A 70 10.50 -16.67 23.94
N PRO A 71 10.43 -17.98 24.29
CA PRO A 71 9.64 -18.42 25.42
C PRO A 71 10.11 -17.83 26.76
N LEU A 72 11.44 -17.66 26.91
CA LEU A 72 12.04 -17.10 28.12
C LEU A 72 11.82 -15.59 28.21
N VAL A 73 11.97 -14.88 27.08
CA VAL A 73 11.70 -13.44 26.96
C VAL A 73 10.22 -13.14 27.20
N ARG A 74 9.30 -13.95 26.66
CA ARG A 74 7.86 -13.84 26.92
C ARG A 74 7.57 -13.95 28.42
N ARG A 75 8.12 -14.97 29.07
CA ARG A 75 7.94 -15.17 30.51
C ARG A 75 8.47 -13.98 31.31
N ALA A 76 9.63 -13.43 30.92
CA ALA A 76 10.18 -12.23 31.53
C ALA A 76 9.26 -11.01 31.37
N ALA A 77 8.59 -10.87 30.22
CA ALA A 77 7.58 -9.84 29.99
C ALA A 77 6.32 -10.03 30.87
N GLU A 78 5.81 -11.25 30.97
CA GLU A 78 4.56 -11.55 31.69
C GLU A 78 4.76 -11.57 33.21
N GLU A 79 5.85 -12.15 33.71
CA GLU A 79 6.07 -12.47 35.13
C GLU A 79 7.16 -11.61 35.80
N GLY A 80 8.04 -10.97 35.03
CA GLY A 80 9.20 -10.23 35.56
C GLY A 80 8.84 -8.92 36.27
N ASP A 81 9.82 -8.29 36.91
CA ASP A 81 9.66 -6.91 37.36
C ASP A 81 9.53 -5.95 36.15
N LEU A 82 9.17 -4.69 36.41
CA LEU A 82 8.91 -3.72 35.32
C LEU A 82 10.13 -3.50 34.42
N GLU A 83 11.35 -3.54 34.97
CA GLU A 83 12.58 -3.40 34.19
C GLU A 83 12.78 -4.60 33.26
N ALA A 84 12.73 -5.82 33.79
CA ALA A 84 12.88 -7.02 32.96
C ALA A 84 11.76 -7.12 31.91
N ALA A 85 10.54 -6.73 32.27
CA ALA A 85 9.43 -6.73 31.33
C ALA A 85 9.64 -5.72 30.19
N SER A 86 10.06 -4.48 30.51
CA SER A 86 10.38 -3.46 29.50
C SER A 86 11.50 -3.92 28.56
N ARG A 87 12.57 -4.51 29.11
CA ARG A 87 13.69 -5.03 28.30
C ARG A 87 13.29 -6.23 27.45
N ALA A 88 12.44 -7.11 27.98
CA ALA A 88 11.90 -8.22 27.21
C ALA A 88 11.11 -7.74 25.98
N LEU A 89 10.31 -6.68 26.12
CA LEU A 89 9.60 -6.06 24.99
C LEU A 89 10.54 -5.38 24.00
N GLU A 90 11.63 -4.74 24.46
CA GLU A 90 12.66 -4.17 23.59
C GLU A 90 13.36 -5.26 22.75
N ILE A 91 13.70 -6.39 23.35
CA ILE A 91 14.29 -7.54 22.66
C ILE A 91 13.34 -8.07 21.58
N LEU A 92 12.05 -8.23 21.90
CA LEU A 92 11.05 -8.66 20.91
C LEU A 92 10.92 -7.66 19.76
N ARG A 93 10.99 -6.35 20.06
CA ARG A 93 10.96 -5.29 19.04
C ARG A 93 12.19 -5.32 18.13
N GLU A 94 13.37 -5.60 18.67
CA GLU A 94 14.58 -5.80 17.88
C GLU A 94 14.43 -7.00 16.92
N MET A 95 13.88 -8.12 17.41
CA MET A 95 13.61 -9.31 16.60
C MET A 95 12.62 -9.07 15.46
N LEU A 96 11.71 -8.10 15.59
CA LEU A 96 10.80 -7.71 14.50
C LEU A 96 11.50 -7.06 13.30
N SER A 97 12.75 -6.60 13.46
CA SER A 97 13.55 -6.02 12.38
C SER A 97 14.55 -7.01 11.77
N ALA A 98 14.50 -8.29 12.17
CA ALA A 98 15.39 -9.32 11.65
C ALA A 98 15.04 -9.73 10.20
N ALA A 99 16.05 -10.21 9.46
CA ALA A 99 15.84 -10.73 8.10
C ALA A 99 15.11 -12.10 8.09
N ASP A 100 15.13 -12.83 9.21
CA ASP A 100 14.47 -14.14 9.33
C ASP A 100 12.95 -13.96 9.56
N ALA A 101 12.16 -14.23 8.51
CA ALA A 101 10.71 -14.12 8.54
C ALA A 101 10.02 -15.02 9.59
N ALA A 102 10.61 -16.18 9.92
CA ALA A 102 10.08 -17.08 10.94
C ALA A 102 10.29 -16.50 12.34
N LEU A 103 11.46 -15.90 12.60
CA LEU A 103 11.75 -15.18 13.83
C LEU A 103 10.82 -13.98 14.00
N VAL A 104 10.66 -13.16 12.95
CA VAL A 104 9.75 -12.00 12.96
C VAL A 104 8.33 -12.43 13.30
N SER A 105 7.81 -13.47 12.63
CA SER A 105 6.45 -13.99 12.86
C SER A 105 6.25 -14.57 14.25
N GLU A 106 7.30 -15.12 14.88
CA GLU A 106 7.24 -15.65 16.24
C GLU A 106 7.33 -14.54 17.30
N ALA A 107 8.15 -13.52 17.06
CA ALA A 107 8.22 -12.33 17.90
C ALA A 107 6.91 -11.52 17.87
N GLU A 108 6.29 -11.36 16.69
CA GLU A 108 5.00 -10.67 16.54
C GLU A 108 3.90 -11.38 17.31
N ARG A 109 3.74 -12.70 17.13
CA ARG A 109 2.76 -13.50 17.89
C ARG A 109 2.98 -13.44 19.40
N THR A 110 4.24 -13.34 19.83
CA THR A 110 4.58 -13.20 21.25
C THR A 110 4.15 -11.84 21.79
N LEU A 111 4.42 -10.76 21.07
CA LEU A 111 3.94 -9.42 21.43
C LEU A 111 2.41 -9.35 21.44
N GLU A 112 1.73 -10.02 20.51
CA GLU A 112 0.26 -10.11 20.51
C GLU A 112 -0.28 -10.84 21.74
N ALA A 113 0.37 -11.94 22.15
CA ALA A 113 0.01 -12.66 23.37
C ALA A 113 0.21 -11.80 24.63
N VAL A 114 1.34 -11.08 24.72
CA VAL A 114 1.61 -10.18 25.85
C VAL A 114 0.63 -9.00 25.87
N ALA A 115 0.30 -8.44 24.70
CA ALA A 115 -0.70 -7.37 24.55
C ALA A 115 -2.11 -7.81 24.99
N ALA A 116 -2.44 -9.09 24.86
CA ALA A 116 -3.71 -9.66 25.33
C ALA A 116 -3.69 -10.09 26.82
N GLY A 117 -2.55 -9.91 27.50
CA GLY A 117 -2.36 -10.30 28.90
C GLY A 117 -3.06 -9.39 29.91
N THR A 118 -2.95 -9.75 31.19
CA THR A 118 -3.64 -9.06 32.30
C THR A 118 -2.84 -7.89 32.91
N ARG A 119 -1.54 -7.77 32.62
CA ARG A 119 -0.67 -6.68 33.10
C ARG A 119 -0.80 -5.46 32.21
N ALA A 120 -1.62 -4.49 32.64
CA ALA A 120 -1.98 -3.33 31.81
C ALA A 120 -0.78 -2.47 31.37
N ASP A 121 0.24 -2.32 32.22
CA ASP A 121 1.49 -1.61 31.94
C ASP A 121 2.29 -2.25 30.79
N VAL A 122 2.50 -3.56 30.88
CA VAL A 122 3.24 -4.34 29.86
C VAL A 122 2.42 -4.51 28.59
N ALA A 123 1.12 -4.79 28.72
CA ALA A 123 0.21 -4.92 27.59
C ALA A 123 0.17 -3.65 26.74
N GLY A 124 0.10 -2.47 27.37
CA GLY A 124 0.14 -1.17 26.67
C GLY A 124 1.44 -0.95 25.89
N GLN A 125 2.59 -1.34 26.47
CA GLN A 125 3.88 -1.26 25.78
C GLN A 125 3.98 -2.23 24.59
N ALA A 126 3.46 -3.46 24.75
CA ALA A 126 3.42 -4.44 23.66
C ALA A 126 2.51 -3.96 22.50
N VAL A 127 1.36 -3.35 22.81
CA VAL A 127 0.50 -2.71 21.80
C VAL A 127 1.25 -1.61 21.06
N ALA A 128 1.93 -0.70 21.77
CA ALA A 128 2.70 0.38 21.15
C ALA A 128 3.83 -0.14 20.24
N ALA A 129 4.51 -1.21 20.63
CA ALA A 129 5.54 -1.85 19.81
C ALA A 129 4.97 -2.44 18.51
N LEU A 130 3.84 -3.15 18.60
CA LEU A 130 3.12 -3.66 17.43
C LEU A 130 2.64 -2.54 16.52
N GLU A 131 2.10 -1.46 17.07
CA GLU A 131 1.64 -0.30 16.30
C GLU A 131 2.78 0.37 15.54
N PHE A 132 3.94 0.56 16.17
CA PHE A 132 5.13 1.09 15.50
C PHE A 132 5.57 0.20 14.33
N GLN A 133 5.67 -1.12 14.54
CA GLN A 133 6.05 -2.05 13.47
C GLN A 133 5.05 -2.04 12.32
N ARG A 134 3.76 -2.01 12.64
CA ARG A 134 2.69 -1.92 11.63
C ARG A 134 2.77 -0.61 10.84
N ALA A 135 3.12 0.50 11.48
CA ALA A 135 3.33 1.78 10.81
C ALA A 135 4.54 1.72 9.85
N THR A 136 5.66 1.14 10.29
CA THR A 136 6.83 0.93 9.43
C THR A 136 6.52 0.02 8.24
N ALA A 137 5.85 -1.11 8.47
CA ALA A 137 5.46 -2.03 7.41
C ALA A 137 4.49 -1.40 6.41
N MET A 138 3.57 -0.54 6.88
CA MET A 138 2.65 0.21 6.02
C MET A 138 3.41 1.21 5.13
N GLU A 139 4.34 1.97 5.69
CA GLU A 139 5.17 2.92 4.95
C GLU A 139 6.02 2.21 3.89
N SER A 140 6.66 1.10 4.23
CA SER A 140 7.42 0.28 3.26
C SER A 140 6.52 -0.27 2.16
N ALA A 141 5.34 -0.80 2.51
CA ALA A 141 4.38 -1.29 1.51
C ALA A 141 3.93 -0.19 0.56
N ARG A 142 3.67 1.03 1.08
CA ARG A 142 3.29 2.18 0.25
C ARG A 142 4.40 2.53 -0.74
N ARG A 143 5.64 2.65 -0.26
CA ARG A 143 6.78 2.97 -1.11
C ARG A 143 6.99 1.92 -2.21
N GLU A 144 6.85 0.64 -1.87
CA GLU A 144 7.03 -0.45 -2.83
C GLU A 144 5.95 -0.43 -3.92
N LEU A 145 4.70 -0.20 -3.54
CA LEU A 145 3.58 -0.04 -4.48
C LEU A 145 3.79 1.20 -5.36
N GLU A 146 4.16 2.35 -4.78
CA GLU A 146 4.40 3.58 -5.54
C GLU A 146 5.61 3.46 -6.49
N ALA A 147 6.67 2.75 -6.08
CA ALA A 147 7.83 2.47 -6.92
C ALA A 147 7.49 1.64 -8.17
N HIS A 148 6.44 0.82 -8.08
CA HIS A 148 5.90 0.03 -9.19
C HIS A 148 4.75 0.71 -9.94
N GLY A 149 4.49 2.00 -9.68
CA GLY A 149 3.53 2.80 -10.46
C GLY A 149 2.10 2.82 -9.91
N ALA A 150 1.85 2.27 -8.72
CA ALA A 150 0.57 2.50 -8.04
C ALA A 150 0.51 3.95 -7.55
N VAL A 151 -0.67 4.55 -7.60
CA VAL A 151 -0.89 5.90 -7.07
C VAL A 151 -1.70 5.81 -5.80
N VAL A 152 -1.11 6.20 -4.66
CA VAL A 152 -1.78 6.22 -3.36
C VAL A 152 -2.13 7.66 -2.99
N ARG A 153 -3.42 7.94 -2.78
CA ARG A 153 -3.93 9.26 -2.40
C ARG A 153 -4.63 9.21 -1.06
N GLU A 154 -4.50 10.27 -0.29
CA GLU A 154 -5.28 10.49 0.93
C GLU A 154 -6.52 11.32 0.61
N ARG A 155 -7.68 10.85 1.07
CA ARG A 155 -8.95 11.58 0.99
C ARG A 155 -9.58 11.74 2.37
N GLN A 156 -10.23 12.88 2.57
CA GLN A 156 -11.08 13.09 3.73
C GLN A 156 -12.50 12.60 3.41
N VAL A 157 -12.94 11.55 4.11
CA VAL A 157 -14.27 10.97 3.97
C VAL A 157 -14.97 11.03 5.31
N ALA A 158 -16.05 11.82 5.41
CA ALA A 158 -16.81 12.02 6.65
C ALA A 158 -15.93 12.38 7.87
N GLY A 159 -14.92 13.25 7.67
CA GLY A 159 -14.01 13.70 8.72
C GLY A 159 -12.94 12.68 9.14
N ARG A 160 -12.74 11.62 8.35
CA ARG A 160 -11.68 10.64 8.55
C ARG A 160 -10.78 10.56 7.31
N THR A 161 -9.48 10.40 7.53
CA THR A 161 -8.54 10.08 6.45
C THR A 161 -8.79 8.66 5.96
N ALA A 162 -8.95 8.52 4.64
CA ALA A 162 -9.08 7.27 3.92
C ALA A 162 -8.06 7.24 2.78
N LEU A 163 -7.55 6.05 2.46
CA LEU A 163 -6.63 5.86 1.34
C LEU A 163 -7.38 5.41 0.10
N GLU A 164 -6.98 5.95 -1.02
CA GLU A 164 -7.34 5.49 -2.35
C GLU A 164 -6.08 4.97 -3.03
N VAL A 165 -6.16 3.78 -3.60
CA VAL A 165 -5.06 3.15 -4.34
C VAL A 165 -5.52 2.92 -5.76
N GLU A 166 -4.82 3.54 -6.71
CA GLU A 166 -5.10 3.43 -8.13
C GLU A 166 -3.96 2.69 -8.85
N PHE A 167 -4.33 1.70 -9.66
CA PHE A 167 -3.46 0.94 -10.52
C PHE A 167 -3.85 1.23 -11.98
N THR A 168 -2.91 1.77 -12.74
CA THR A 168 -3.09 2.15 -14.15
C THR A 168 -2.17 1.31 -15.03
N PRO A 169 -2.22 1.42 -16.37
CA PRO A 169 -1.25 0.73 -17.24
C PRO A 169 0.23 1.06 -16.97
N ALA A 170 0.54 2.06 -16.13
CA ALA A 170 1.88 2.33 -15.64
C ALA A 170 2.37 1.35 -14.54
N TRP A 171 1.48 0.52 -14.00
CA TRP A 171 1.83 -0.48 -12.99
C TRP A 171 2.74 -1.58 -13.57
N THR A 172 3.84 -1.87 -12.87
CA THR A 172 4.84 -2.87 -13.29
C THR A 172 5.03 -4.02 -12.30
N GLY A 173 4.39 -3.96 -11.12
CA GLY A 173 4.53 -4.98 -10.07
C GLY A 173 3.79 -6.29 -10.35
N GLY A 174 4.22 -7.36 -9.69
CA GLY A 174 3.63 -8.69 -9.79
C GLY A 174 2.74 -9.06 -8.61
N ALA A 175 2.56 -10.37 -8.41
CA ALA A 175 1.77 -10.92 -7.31
C ALA A 175 2.37 -10.61 -5.93
N GLU A 176 3.70 -10.50 -5.83
CA GLU A 176 4.39 -10.16 -4.58
C GLU A 176 4.06 -8.73 -4.15
N GLU A 177 4.21 -7.76 -5.03
CA GLU A 177 3.89 -6.35 -4.73
C GLU A 177 2.38 -6.16 -4.52
N TRP A 178 1.55 -6.84 -5.32
CA TRP A 178 0.09 -6.84 -5.12
C TRP A 178 -0.31 -7.35 -3.73
N SER A 179 0.41 -8.34 -3.18
CA SER A 179 0.16 -8.88 -1.84
C SER A 179 0.44 -7.87 -0.71
N LEU A 180 1.11 -6.75 -1.01
CA LEU A 180 1.36 -5.67 -0.05
C LEU A 180 0.13 -4.79 0.18
N LEU A 181 -0.87 -4.82 -0.72
CA LEU A 181 -2.05 -3.95 -0.65
C LEU A 181 -2.78 -4.03 0.71
N PRO A 182 -3.03 -5.20 1.33
CA PRO A 182 -3.64 -5.28 2.65
C PRO A 182 -2.81 -4.69 3.80
N ARG A 183 -1.51 -4.43 3.59
CA ARG A 183 -0.65 -3.75 4.59
C ARG A 183 -0.97 -2.25 4.67
N LEU A 184 -1.54 -1.66 3.61
CA LEU A 184 -2.06 -0.30 3.62
C LEU A 184 -3.35 -0.24 4.45
N ARG A 185 -3.23 0.21 5.70
CA ARG A 185 -4.40 0.38 6.57
C ARG A 185 -5.20 1.60 6.16
N GLY A 186 -6.52 1.47 6.15
CA GLY A 186 -7.41 2.60 5.84
C GLY A 186 -7.71 2.78 4.35
N VAL A 187 -7.33 1.84 3.50
CA VAL A 187 -7.77 1.81 2.10
C VAL A 187 -9.29 1.68 2.05
N ALA A 188 -9.92 2.69 1.44
CA ALA A 188 -11.35 2.77 1.21
C ALA A 188 -11.70 2.58 -0.28
N VAL A 189 -10.78 2.90 -1.18
CA VAL A 189 -10.99 2.75 -2.62
C VAL A 189 -9.79 2.06 -3.25
N VAL A 190 -10.07 1.03 -4.04
CA VAL A 190 -9.09 0.39 -4.93
C VAL A 190 -9.60 0.49 -6.35
N SER A 191 -8.83 1.11 -7.22
CA SER A 191 -9.16 1.28 -8.64
C SER A 191 -8.11 0.59 -9.49
N VAL A 192 -8.54 -0.32 -10.37
CA VAL A 192 -7.67 -1.01 -11.32
C VAL A 192 -8.21 -0.75 -12.71
N HIS A 193 -7.43 -0.03 -13.52
CA HIS A 193 -7.84 0.40 -14.85
C HIS A 193 -6.85 -0.09 -15.90
N GLY A 194 -7.36 -0.75 -16.94
CA GLY A 194 -6.56 -1.15 -18.11
C GLY A 194 -5.53 -2.26 -17.88
N LEU A 195 -5.51 -2.86 -16.68
CA LEU A 195 -4.56 -3.91 -16.30
C LEU A 195 -5.20 -5.28 -16.25
N ARG A 196 -4.59 -6.26 -16.92
CA ARG A 196 -5.02 -7.66 -16.83
C ARG A 196 -4.71 -8.22 -15.44
N LEU A 197 -5.74 -8.72 -14.77
CA LEU A 197 -5.61 -9.41 -13.49
C LEU A 197 -6.11 -10.84 -13.61
N ASP A 198 -5.39 -11.76 -12.97
CA ASP A 198 -5.87 -13.10 -12.72
C ASP A 198 -6.96 -13.08 -11.64
N ASP A 199 -7.93 -13.99 -11.71
CA ASP A 199 -9.04 -14.05 -10.75
C ASP A 199 -8.56 -14.18 -9.30
N ALA A 200 -7.46 -14.92 -9.07
CA ALA A 200 -6.84 -15.07 -7.75
C ALA A 200 -6.30 -13.77 -7.16
N ALA A 201 -5.98 -12.76 -7.99
CA ALA A 201 -5.54 -11.46 -7.49
C ALA A 201 -6.64 -10.77 -6.66
N LEU A 202 -7.92 -11.07 -6.93
CA LEU A 202 -9.02 -10.45 -6.20
C LEU A 202 -9.18 -10.95 -4.76
N ASP A 203 -8.57 -12.08 -4.41
CA ASP A 203 -8.69 -12.69 -3.07
C ASP A 203 -8.10 -11.84 -1.94
N VAL A 204 -7.23 -10.89 -2.28
CA VAL A 204 -6.68 -9.93 -1.29
C VAL A 204 -7.71 -8.89 -0.85
N LEU A 205 -8.70 -8.58 -1.71
CA LEU A 205 -9.62 -7.47 -1.50
C LEU A 205 -10.52 -7.64 -0.26
N PRO A 206 -11.11 -8.83 -0.01
CA PRO A 206 -11.91 -9.08 1.21
C PRO A 206 -11.16 -8.91 2.54
N GLY A 207 -9.83 -8.94 2.55
CA GLY A 207 -9.03 -8.69 3.75
C GLY A 207 -9.04 -7.23 4.20
N MET A 208 -9.40 -6.29 3.31
CA MET A 208 -9.38 -4.85 3.57
C MET A 208 -10.70 -4.37 4.19
N ARG A 209 -10.76 -4.41 5.52
CA ARG A 209 -11.99 -4.17 6.31
C ARG A 209 -12.65 -2.78 6.15
N ARG A 210 -11.98 -1.82 5.52
CA ARG A 210 -12.48 -0.45 5.31
C ARG A 210 -12.79 -0.15 3.85
N LEU A 211 -12.69 -1.14 2.98
CA LEU A 211 -12.95 -0.99 1.55
C LEU A 211 -14.43 -0.65 1.33
N GLN A 212 -14.66 0.48 0.65
CA GLN A 212 -15.97 1.04 0.34
C GLN A 212 -16.26 0.97 -1.17
N ARG A 213 -15.22 0.99 -1.99
CA ARG A 213 -15.34 0.94 -3.44
C ARG A 213 -14.20 0.16 -4.07
N VAL A 214 -14.55 -0.68 -5.04
CA VAL A 214 -13.61 -1.39 -5.89
C VAL A 214 -13.99 -1.11 -7.33
N GLU A 215 -13.05 -0.63 -8.14
CA GLU A 215 -13.25 -0.40 -9.57
C GLU A 215 -12.37 -1.37 -10.35
N LEU A 216 -12.97 -2.19 -11.21
CA LEU A 216 -12.28 -3.16 -12.05
C LEU A 216 -12.62 -2.86 -13.51
N PHE A 217 -11.86 -1.97 -14.15
CA PHE A 217 -12.15 -1.51 -15.51
C PHE A 217 -11.15 -2.11 -16.49
N GLY A 218 -11.64 -2.98 -17.37
CA GLY A 218 -10.81 -3.65 -18.38
C GLY A 218 -9.87 -4.69 -17.78
N THR A 219 -10.16 -5.20 -16.59
CA THR A 219 -9.25 -6.14 -15.91
C THR A 219 -9.27 -7.56 -16.47
N GLY A 220 -10.38 -7.92 -17.13
CA GLY A 220 -10.57 -9.25 -17.70
C GLY A 220 -10.84 -10.34 -16.66
N CYS A 221 -11.06 -9.98 -15.39
CA CYS A 221 -11.52 -10.91 -14.36
C CYS A 221 -12.88 -11.52 -14.74
N SER A 222 -13.09 -12.78 -14.38
CA SER A 222 -14.35 -13.46 -14.64
C SER A 222 -15.50 -12.90 -13.78
N GLU A 223 -16.72 -12.96 -14.30
CA GLU A 223 -17.92 -12.57 -13.54
C GLU A 223 -18.07 -13.39 -12.26
N ALA A 224 -17.68 -14.67 -12.28
CA ALA A 224 -17.71 -15.55 -11.11
C ALA A 224 -16.75 -15.08 -10.01
N ALA A 225 -15.52 -14.69 -10.36
CA ALA A 225 -14.55 -14.18 -9.40
C ALA A 225 -14.98 -12.84 -8.81
N VAL A 226 -15.48 -11.92 -9.65
CA VAL A 226 -16.04 -10.64 -9.20
C VAL A 226 -17.22 -10.87 -8.24
N ALA A 227 -18.14 -11.78 -8.58
CA ALA A 227 -19.29 -12.08 -7.73
C ALA A 227 -18.87 -12.67 -6.37
N ALA A 228 -17.87 -13.56 -6.35
CA ALA A 228 -17.33 -14.13 -5.11
C ALA A 228 -16.73 -13.05 -4.20
N VAL A 229 -16.02 -12.07 -4.77
CA VAL A 229 -15.45 -10.95 -4.04
C VAL A 229 -16.54 -10.00 -3.52
N ALA A 230 -17.51 -9.65 -4.36
CA ALA A 230 -18.64 -8.81 -3.98
C ALA A 230 -19.46 -9.42 -2.83
N ALA A 231 -19.68 -10.74 -2.84
CA ALA A 231 -20.37 -11.45 -1.76
C ALA A 231 -19.63 -11.35 -0.41
N ARG A 232 -18.29 -11.24 -0.45
CA ARG A 232 -17.44 -11.08 0.74
C ARG A 232 -17.23 -9.62 1.15
N LEU A 233 -17.66 -8.68 0.32
CA LEU A 233 -17.59 -7.23 0.53
C LEU A 233 -18.98 -6.57 0.45
N PRO A 234 -19.97 -7.00 1.28
CA PRO A 234 -21.35 -6.53 1.16
C PRO A 234 -21.54 -5.02 1.44
N ALA A 235 -20.56 -4.39 2.08
CA ALA A 235 -20.57 -2.94 2.35
C ALA A 235 -19.84 -2.12 1.27
N ALA A 236 -19.14 -2.77 0.34
CA ALA A 236 -18.42 -2.10 -0.73
C ALA A 236 -19.20 -2.11 -2.04
N VAL A 237 -19.09 -1.03 -2.80
CA VAL A 237 -19.56 -0.99 -4.19
C VAL A 237 -18.47 -1.57 -5.08
N VAL A 238 -18.77 -2.67 -5.77
CA VAL A 238 -17.88 -3.26 -6.78
C VAL A 238 -18.36 -2.83 -8.17
N ASP A 239 -17.69 -1.86 -8.78
CA ASP A 239 -17.97 -1.33 -10.12
C ASP A 239 -17.06 -2.03 -11.13
N VAL A 240 -17.64 -2.77 -12.07
CA VAL A 240 -16.91 -3.54 -13.08
C VAL A 240 -17.29 -3.08 -14.47
N ARG A 241 -16.28 -2.83 -15.29
CA ARG A 241 -16.44 -2.38 -16.68
C ARG A 241 -15.53 -3.19 -17.58
N ARG A 242 -15.96 -3.49 -18.80
CA ARG A 242 -15.18 -4.30 -19.75
C ARG A 242 -13.98 -3.57 -20.36
N GLY A 243 -13.79 -2.28 -20.04
CA GLY A 243 -12.57 -1.53 -20.34
C GLY A 243 -12.61 -0.70 -21.62
N GLY A 244 -13.73 -0.72 -22.35
CA GLY A 244 -13.93 0.18 -23.49
C GLY A 244 -14.07 1.63 -23.03
N ARG A 245 -13.45 2.55 -23.78
CA ARG A 245 -13.49 3.99 -23.53
C ARG A 245 -13.77 4.74 -24.82
N LEU A 246 -14.80 5.60 -24.79
CA LEU A 246 -15.11 6.49 -25.90
C LEU A 246 -14.28 7.78 -25.86
N GLY A 247 -13.92 8.26 -24.66
CA GLY A 247 -13.17 9.50 -24.45
C GLY A 247 -14.05 10.75 -24.50
N VAL A 248 -15.18 10.69 -23.80
CA VAL A 248 -16.10 11.82 -23.61
C VAL A 248 -16.37 12.07 -22.13
N SER A 249 -16.68 13.31 -21.78
CA SER A 249 -17.21 13.70 -20.46
C SER A 249 -18.53 14.44 -20.61
N ALA A 250 -19.33 14.49 -19.54
CA ALA A 250 -20.61 15.20 -19.56
C ALA A 250 -20.38 16.71 -19.74
N ALA A 251 -21.12 17.32 -20.67
CA ALA A 251 -21.13 18.77 -20.93
C ALA A 251 -22.32 19.49 -20.25
N GLY A 252 -23.17 18.77 -19.51
CA GLY A 252 -24.34 19.34 -18.85
C GLY A 252 -25.14 18.28 -18.07
N MET A 253 -26.22 18.73 -17.44
CA MET A 253 -27.18 17.85 -16.74
C MET A 253 -28.40 17.57 -17.62
N GLY A 254 -29.01 16.40 -17.43
CA GLY A 254 -30.18 15.95 -18.20
C GLY A 254 -29.72 15.16 -19.42
N ILE A 255 -29.79 15.76 -20.61
CA ILE A 255 -29.43 15.06 -21.85
C ILE A 255 -27.95 14.68 -21.90
N CYS A 256 -27.60 13.64 -22.66
CA CYS A 256 -26.22 13.20 -22.86
C CYS A 256 -25.43 14.11 -23.81
N ALA A 257 -25.31 15.40 -23.47
CA ALA A 257 -24.40 16.32 -24.13
C ALA A 257 -22.95 16.02 -23.71
N VAL A 258 -22.02 16.02 -24.66
CA VAL A 258 -20.64 15.59 -24.39
C VAL A 258 -19.57 16.63 -24.72
N HIS A 259 -18.51 16.62 -23.92
CA HIS A 259 -17.19 17.14 -24.30
C HIS A 259 -16.34 15.99 -24.81
N VAL A 260 -15.63 16.21 -25.91
CA VAL A 260 -14.84 15.21 -26.61
C VAL A 260 -13.37 15.43 -26.32
N GLN A 261 -12.72 14.40 -25.78
CA GLN A 261 -11.29 14.45 -25.57
C GLN A 261 -10.56 14.40 -26.92
N PRO A 262 -9.59 15.30 -27.17
CA PRO A 262 -8.77 15.24 -28.38
C PRO A 262 -8.07 13.90 -28.57
N GLY A 263 -8.09 13.37 -29.80
CA GLY A 263 -7.44 12.10 -30.16
C GLY A 263 -8.20 10.82 -29.74
N SER A 264 -9.30 10.94 -29.00
CA SER A 264 -10.10 9.81 -28.52
C SER A 264 -10.89 9.08 -29.61
N ALA A 265 -11.44 7.90 -29.27
CA ALA A 265 -12.39 7.18 -30.11
C ALA A 265 -13.56 8.06 -30.60
N ALA A 266 -14.12 8.90 -29.73
CA ALA A 266 -15.15 9.88 -30.12
C ALA A 266 -14.63 10.86 -31.19
N ALA A 267 -13.47 11.48 -30.95
CA ALA A 267 -12.91 12.43 -31.89
C ALA A 267 -12.65 11.78 -33.26
N ARG A 268 -12.13 10.55 -33.28
CA ARG A 268 -11.84 9.80 -34.51
C ARG A 268 -13.09 9.39 -35.28
N CYS A 269 -14.23 9.20 -34.62
CA CYS A 269 -15.51 8.94 -35.28
C CYS A 269 -16.29 10.22 -35.65
N GLY A 270 -15.70 11.40 -35.43
CA GLY A 270 -16.27 12.69 -35.87
C GLY A 270 -17.24 13.36 -34.88
N LEU A 271 -17.32 12.86 -33.63
CA LEU A 271 -17.99 13.58 -32.54
C LEU A 271 -17.29 14.91 -32.25
N ARG A 272 -18.08 15.89 -31.80
CA ARG A 272 -17.63 17.23 -31.43
C ARG A 272 -18.22 17.65 -30.08
N ASP A 273 -17.59 18.64 -29.47
CA ASP A 273 -18.11 19.26 -28.25
C ASP A 273 -19.54 19.79 -28.46
N GLY A 274 -20.41 19.49 -27.49
CA GLY A 274 -21.81 19.88 -27.51
C GLY A 274 -22.71 18.94 -28.32
N ASP A 275 -22.17 17.89 -28.95
CA ASP A 275 -23.01 16.84 -29.52
C ASP A 275 -23.82 16.15 -28.42
N VAL A 276 -25.07 15.80 -28.73
CA VAL A 276 -25.96 15.08 -27.82
C VAL A 276 -26.10 13.65 -28.31
N ILE A 277 -25.66 12.68 -27.51
CA ILE A 277 -25.81 11.26 -27.83
C ILE A 277 -27.26 10.84 -27.53
N ALA A 278 -27.99 10.44 -28.56
CA ALA A 278 -29.40 10.06 -28.45
C ALA A 278 -29.61 8.54 -28.44
N VAL A 279 -28.74 7.79 -29.15
CA VAL A 279 -28.82 6.34 -29.24
C VAL A 279 -27.41 5.75 -29.20
N ALA A 280 -27.25 4.65 -28.46
CA ALA A 280 -26.03 3.86 -28.33
C ALA A 280 -26.35 2.38 -28.60
N ASP A 281 -25.74 1.79 -29.62
CA ASP A 281 -25.97 0.41 -30.07
C ASP A 281 -27.47 0.08 -30.27
N GLY A 282 -28.21 1.03 -30.85
CA GLY A 282 -29.65 0.92 -31.07
C GLY A 282 -30.51 1.11 -29.81
N GLN A 283 -29.93 1.37 -28.64
CA GLN A 283 -30.65 1.66 -27.40
C GLN A 283 -30.73 3.18 -27.15
N PRO A 284 -31.91 3.73 -26.83
CA PRO A 284 -32.05 5.13 -26.45
C PRO A 284 -31.19 5.49 -25.24
N VAL A 285 -30.62 6.69 -25.25
CA VAL A 285 -29.81 7.25 -24.18
C VAL A 285 -30.53 8.49 -23.67
N ALA A 286 -31.02 8.46 -22.43
CA ALA A 286 -31.69 9.63 -21.85
C ALA A 286 -30.68 10.62 -21.29
N ASP A 287 -29.63 10.11 -20.64
CA ASP A 287 -28.63 10.91 -19.95
C ASP A 287 -27.21 10.31 -20.02
N PHE A 288 -26.24 11.00 -19.41
CA PHE A 288 -24.85 10.56 -19.41
C PHE A 288 -24.60 9.29 -18.57
N ALA A 289 -25.47 8.99 -17.59
CA ALA A 289 -25.36 7.78 -16.79
C ALA A 289 -25.77 6.55 -17.61
N ASP A 290 -26.89 6.63 -18.34
CA ASP A 290 -27.31 5.62 -19.32
C ASP A 290 -26.22 5.35 -20.36
N PHE A 291 -25.63 6.44 -20.87
CA PHE A 291 -24.55 6.35 -21.83
C PHE A 291 -23.31 5.65 -21.24
N THR A 292 -22.91 6.03 -20.02
CA THR A 292 -21.78 5.40 -19.32
C THR A 292 -22.04 3.91 -19.09
N ALA A 293 -23.27 3.52 -18.72
CA ALA A 293 -23.65 2.12 -18.58
C ALA A 293 -23.55 1.35 -19.90
N ALA A 294 -23.93 1.98 -21.03
CA ALA A 294 -23.79 1.39 -22.36
C ALA A 294 -22.33 1.13 -22.73
N VAL A 295 -21.46 2.13 -22.58
CA VAL A 295 -20.02 1.99 -22.85
C VAL A 295 -19.37 0.95 -21.93
N SER A 296 -19.77 0.89 -20.66
CA SER A 296 -19.18 -0.02 -19.65
C SER A 296 -19.31 -1.50 -19.98
N ARG A 297 -20.30 -1.88 -20.80
CA ARG A 297 -20.51 -3.25 -21.28
C ARG A 297 -19.62 -3.63 -22.47
N ARG A 298 -18.83 -2.70 -22.98
CA ARG A 298 -17.97 -2.91 -24.15
C ARG A 298 -16.50 -3.02 -23.76
N ALA A 299 -15.78 -3.86 -24.47
CA ALA A 299 -14.33 -4.01 -24.33
C ALA A 299 -13.58 -3.04 -25.24
N ALA A 300 -12.30 -2.82 -24.92
CA ALA A 300 -11.40 -2.08 -25.81
C ALA A 300 -11.32 -2.75 -27.19
N GLY A 301 -11.33 -1.94 -28.25
CA GLY A 301 -11.31 -2.41 -29.63
C GLY A 301 -12.66 -2.84 -30.20
N GLU A 302 -13.70 -3.03 -29.36
CA GLU A 302 -15.06 -3.24 -29.86
C GLU A 302 -15.58 -1.95 -30.52
N GLU A 303 -16.46 -2.12 -31.51
CA GLU A 303 -17.15 -1.01 -32.17
C GLU A 303 -18.47 -0.70 -31.45
N MET A 304 -18.79 0.59 -31.36
CA MET A 304 -20.03 1.09 -30.79
C MET A 304 -20.70 2.03 -31.79
N ALA A 305 -21.95 1.75 -32.13
CA ALA A 305 -22.74 2.59 -33.04
C ALA A 305 -23.47 3.68 -32.25
N LEU A 306 -23.38 4.92 -32.71
CA LEU A 306 -23.97 6.09 -32.05
C LEU A 306 -24.85 6.87 -33.02
N GLU A 307 -26.02 7.30 -32.54
CA GLU A 307 -26.79 8.37 -33.16
C GLU A 307 -26.67 9.63 -32.31
N VAL A 308 -26.28 10.73 -32.93
CA VAL A 308 -26.02 12.00 -32.25
C VAL A 308 -26.81 13.13 -32.88
N VAL A 309 -27.19 14.10 -32.05
CA VAL A 309 -27.83 15.34 -32.48
C VAL A 309 -26.83 16.47 -32.30
N ARG A 310 -26.51 17.15 -33.41
CA ARG A 310 -25.60 18.30 -33.43
C ARG A 310 -26.38 19.58 -33.68
N GLN A 311 -26.20 20.56 -32.80
CA GLN A 311 -26.71 21.91 -33.03
C GLN A 311 -25.86 22.61 -34.10
N GLN A 312 -26.52 23.26 -35.06
CA GLN A 312 -25.86 24.05 -36.09
C GLN A 312 -25.93 25.55 -35.75
N ALA A 313 -24.91 26.30 -36.18
CA ALA A 313 -24.80 27.74 -35.90
C ALA A 313 -26.01 28.57 -36.41
N GLY A 314 -26.80 28.04 -37.35
CA GLY A 314 -28.03 28.64 -37.85
C GLY A 314 -29.30 28.33 -37.05
N GLY A 315 -29.20 27.68 -35.88
CA GLY A 315 -30.35 27.34 -35.02
C GLY A 315 -31.11 26.06 -35.41
N GLY A 316 -30.61 25.30 -36.39
CA GLY A 316 -31.10 23.98 -36.74
C GLY A 316 -30.38 22.86 -35.96
N SER A 317 -30.94 21.65 -36.00
CA SER A 317 -30.26 20.45 -35.50
C SER A 317 -30.15 19.40 -36.60
N GLU A 318 -29.04 18.68 -36.62
CA GLU A 318 -28.76 17.61 -37.57
C GLU A 318 -28.58 16.30 -36.81
N ARG A 319 -29.15 15.20 -37.34
CA ARG A 319 -28.90 13.86 -36.82
C ARG A 319 -27.77 13.22 -37.61
N LEU A 320 -26.75 12.78 -36.89
CA LEU A 320 -25.57 12.13 -37.44
C LEU A 320 -25.46 10.72 -36.86
N THR A 321 -24.89 9.81 -37.63
CA THR A 321 -24.53 8.47 -37.16
C THR A 321 -23.03 8.30 -37.25
N CYS A 322 -22.42 7.71 -36.22
CA CYS A 322 -21.01 7.35 -36.27
C CYS A 322 -20.76 6.01 -35.58
N THR A 323 -19.77 5.28 -36.07
CA THR A 323 -19.28 4.06 -35.43
C THR A 323 -17.92 4.35 -34.83
N ALA A 324 -17.80 4.19 -33.53
CA ALA A 324 -16.56 4.43 -32.79
C ALA A 324 -15.90 3.11 -32.43
N ARG A 325 -14.63 2.92 -32.81
CA ARG A 325 -13.80 1.85 -32.26
C ARG A 325 -13.23 2.29 -30.92
N LEU A 326 -13.67 1.64 -29.84
CA LEU A 326 -13.37 2.06 -28.47
C LEU A 326 -11.89 1.91 -28.13
N ASP A 327 -11.37 2.89 -27.38
CA ASP A 327 -10.03 2.83 -26.80
C ASP A 327 -10.01 1.92 -25.58
N ALA A 328 -8.80 1.52 -25.16
CA ALA A 328 -8.58 0.93 -23.86
C ALA A 328 -8.56 2.02 -22.77
N TRP A 329 -8.87 1.60 -21.54
CA TRP A 329 -8.72 2.42 -20.34
C TRP A 329 -7.25 2.70 -20.02
#